data_AF-A0A6G1VNT4-F1
#
_entry.id   AF-A0A6G1VNT4-F1
#
_cell.length_a   1.000
_cell.length_b   1.000
_cell.length_c   1.000
_cell.angle_alpha   90.00
_cell.angle_beta   90.00
_cell.angle_gamma   90.00
#
_symmetry.space_group_name_H-M   'P 1'
#
loop_
_entity.id
_entity.type
_entity.pdbx_description
1 polymer ?
#
loop_
_entity_poly.entity_id
_entity_poly.type
_entity_poly.pdbx_seq_one_letter_code
_entity_poly.pdbx_strand_id
1 'polypeptide(L)'
;MENEDYNIDVFETELLDAYFKFRSNLPMKDEETGLEYKKSFKTSQDIISELNCMGGVSYACVSDYMKSHGYVIATQPDGSVAWAIWERVHIIK
;
A
#
# COMPACT_ATOMS: atom_id res chain seq x y z
N MET A 1 -32.68 5.61 -16.85
CA MET A 1 -31.29 5.98 -16.55
C MET A 1 -30.95 5.20 -15.30
N GLU A 2 -30.38 4.01 -15.50
CA GLU A 2 -29.85 3.23 -14.38
C GLU A 2 -28.71 4.06 -13.79
N ASN A 3 -28.79 4.38 -12.50
CA ASN A 3 -27.61 4.85 -11.80
C ASN A 3 -26.63 3.69 -11.86
N GLU A 4 -25.59 3.82 -12.68
CA GLU A 4 -24.38 3.02 -12.50
C GLU A 4 -23.91 3.36 -11.08
N ASP A 5 -24.26 2.49 -10.13
CA ASP A 5 -23.60 2.41 -8.83
C ASP A 5 -22.13 2.16 -9.17
N TYR A 6 -21.39 3.25 -9.35
CA TYR A 6 -19.96 3.22 -9.54
C TYR A 6 -19.45 2.44 -8.35
N ASN A 7 -18.98 1.22 -8.56
CA ASN A 7 -18.66 0.33 -7.47
C ASN A 7 -17.38 0.89 -6.81
N ILE A 8 -17.57 1.78 -5.84
CA ILE A 8 -16.52 2.50 -5.13
C ILE A 8 -15.48 1.48 -4.61
N ASP A 9 -15.93 0.31 -4.18
CA ASP A 9 -15.06 -0.78 -3.71
C ASP A 9 -14.11 -1.30 -4.81
N VAL A 10 -14.56 -1.34 -6.07
CA VAL A 10 -13.72 -1.73 -7.22
C VAL A 10 -12.65 -0.68 -7.49
N PHE A 11 -13.01 0.60 -7.49
CA PHE A 11 -12.06 1.68 -7.71
C PHE A 11 -11.04 1.80 -6.57
N GLU A 12 -11.46 1.67 -5.31
CA GLU A 12 -10.54 1.67 -4.16
C GLU A 12 -9.52 0.53 -4.26
N THR A 13 -9.96 -0.65 -4.70
CA THR A 13 -9.07 -1.81 -4.92
C THR A 13 -8.08 -1.55 -6.05
N GLU A 14 -8.54 -1.04 -7.19
CA GLU A 14 -7.65 -0.68 -8.32
C GLU A 14 -6.60 0.36 -7.92
N LEU A 15 -7.00 1.35 -7.11
CA LEU A 15 -6.10 2.38 -6.61
C LEU A 15 -5.05 1.79 -5.67
N LEU A 16 -5.43 0.85 -4.80
CA LEU A 16 -4.50 0.13 -3.93
C LEU A 16 -3.56 -0.78 -4.74
N ASP A 17 -4.05 -1.50 -5.75
CA ASP A 17 -3.20 -2.30 -6.64
C ASP A 17 -2.14 -1.44 -7.34
N ALA A 18 -2.54 -0.28 -7.85
CA ALA A 18 -1.62 0.67 -8.46
C ALA A 18 -0.60 1.20 -7.45
N TYR A 19 -1.03 1.52 -6.23
CA TYR A 19 -0.17 2.00 -5.15
C TYR A 19 0.83 0.93 -4.69
N PHE A 20 0.40 -0.32 -4.59
CA PHE A 20 1.23 -1.43 -4.11
C PHE A 20 2.05 -2.11 -5.21
N LYS A 21 1.92 -1.71 -6.49
CA LYS A 21 2.68 -2.28 -7.62
C LYS A 21 4.19 -2.39 -7.41
N PHE A 22 4.82 -1.41 -6.73
CA PHE A 22 6.25 -1.40 -6.41
C PHE A 22 6.53 -1.58 -4.92
N ARG A 23 5.62 -2.29 -4.25
CA ARG A 23 5.65 -2.57 -2.82
C ARG A 23 5.41 -4.06 -2.61
N SER A 24 5.98 -4.62 -1.55
CA SER A 24 5.83 -6.03 -1.22
C SER A 24 5.59 -6.22 0.26
N ASN A 25 4.88 -7.28 0.62
CA ASN A 25 4.66 -7.73 1.98
C ASN A 25 5.85 -8.52 2.55
N LEU A 26 6.83 -8.88 1.71
CA LEU A 26 8.03 -9.62 2.08
C LEU A 26 9.29 -8.93 1.52
N PRO A 27 10.49 -9.24 2.05
CA PRO A 27 11.74 -8.87 1.41
C PRO A 27 11.77 -9.30 -0.05
N MET A 28 12.07 -8.35 -0.93
CA MET A 28 12.06 -8.53 -2.38
C MET A 28 13.31 -7.88 -2.98
N LYS A 29 13.74 -8.40 -4.12
CA LYS A 29 14.79 -7.82 -4.95
C LYS A 29 14.17 -7.35 -6.24
N ASP A 30 14.50 -6.13 -6.66
CA ASP A 30 14.06 -5.58 -7.93
C ASP A 30 14.66 -6.36 -9.09
N GLU A 31 13.82 -6.85 -10.01
CA GLU A 31 14.29 -7.66 -11.14
C GLU A 31 15.10 -6.83 -12.14
N GLU A 32 14.77 -5.56 -12.33
CA GLU A 32 15.40 -4.69 -13.33
C GLU A 32 16.76 -4.14 -12.85
N THR A 33 16.83 -3.67 -11.60
CA THR A 33 18.04 -3.03 -11.05
C THR A 33 18.89 -3.97 -10.21
N GLY A 34 18.32 -5.09 -9.76
CA GLY A 34 18.98 -6.01 -8.83
C GLY A 34 19.13 -5.45 -7.41
N LEU A 35 18.51 -4.32 -7.07
CA LEU A 35 18.56 -3.75 -5.73
C LEU A 35 17.55 -4.39 -4.79
N GLU A 36 17.90 -4.54 -3.52
CA GLU A 36 16.94 -4.97 -2.49
C GLU A 36 15.93 -3.85 -2.22
N TYR A 37 14.66 -4.23 -2.10
CA TYR A 37 13.62 -3.33 -1.64
C TYR A 37 13.92 -2.94 -0.19
N LYS A 38 13.70 -1.66 0.13
CA LYS A 38 13.93 -1.15 1.47
C LYS A 38 12.68 -1.33 2.32
N LYS A 39 12.85 -1.87 3.52
CA LYS A 39 11.77 -1.92 4.51
C LYS A 39 11.39 -0.51 4.96
N SER A 40 10.10 -0.22 4.94
CA SER A 40 9.48 0.97 5.49
C SER A 40 8.25 0.59 6.32
N PHE A 41 7.77 1.57 7.08
CA PHE A 41 6.58 1.44 7.91
C PHE A 41 5.58 2.51 7.49
N LYS A 42 4.33 2.11 7.25
CA LYS A 42 3.23 3.04 6.95
C LYS A 42 2.00 2.66 7.76
N THR A 43 1.36 3.65 8.37
CA THR A 43 0.03 3.48 8.96
C THR A 43 -1.04 3.45 7.86
N SER A 44 -2.24 2.97 8.16
CA SER A 44 -3.36 3.10 7.23
C SER A 44 -3.66 4.57 6.91
N GLN A 45 -3.45 5.49 7.86
CA GLN A 45 -3.61 6.94 7.63
C GLN A 45 -2.60 7.46 6.60
N ASP A 46 -1.33 7.03 6.67
CA ASP A 46 -0.31 7.45 5.70
C ASP A 46 -0.70 7.03 4.27
N ILE A 47 -1.16 5.79 4.12
CA ILE A 47 -1.62 5.25 2.82
C ILE A 47 -2.81 6.07 2.30
N ILE A 48 -3.82 6.31 3.13
CA ILE A 48 -5.00 7.11 2.76
C ILE A 48 -4.59 8.52 2.34
N SER A 49 -3.75 9.18 3.14
CA SER A 49 -3.26 10.53 2.86
C SER A 49 -2.53 10.62 1.52
N GLU A 50 -1.76 9.61 1.15
CA GLU A 50 -1.05 9.55 -0.13
C GLU A 50 -1.99 9.32 -1.33
N LEU A 51 -3.14 8.68 -1.11
CA LEU A 51 -4.12 8.34 -2.15
C LEU A 51 -5.26 9.37 -2.31
N ASN A 52 -5.38 10.32 -1.38
CA ASN A 52 -6.46 11.32 -1.38
C ASN A 52 -6.57 12.16 -2.66
N CYS A 53 -5.48 12.36 -3.40
CA CYS A 53 -5.52 13.13 -4.64
C CYS A 53 -6.26 12.43 -5.80
N MET A 54 -6.49 11.12 -5.69
CA MET A 54 -7.14 10.29 -6.71
C MET A 54 -8.56 9.86 -6.33
N GLY A 55 -9.14 10.45 -5.27
CA GLY A 55 -10.44 10.05 -4.71
C GLY A 55 -10.32 9.40 -3.34
N GLY A 56 -9.12 8.97 -2.95
CA GLY A 56 -8.85 8.35 -1.66
C GLY A 56 -9.36 6.93 -1.56
N VAL A 57 -9.13 6.32 -0.40
CA VAL A 57 -9.61 4.99 -0.04
C VAL A 57 -10.07 5.00 1.40
N SER A 58 -11.02 4.15 1.74
CA SER A 58 -11.49 3.98 3.11
C SER A 58 -10.49 3.23 4.00
N TYR A 59 -10.54 3.48 5.31
CA TYR A 59 -9.77 2.72 6.30
C TYR A 59 -10.06 1.22 6.28
N ALA A 60 -11.32 0.85 6.03
CA ALA A 60 -11.76 -0.52 5.94
C ALA A 60 -11.10 -1.21 4.74
N CYS A 61 -11.18 -0.58 3.55
CA CYS A 61 -10.59 -1.12 2.33
C CYS A 61 -9.07 -1.28 2.45
N VAL A 62 -8.35 -0.28 3.00
CA VAL A 62 -6.90 -0.43 3.26
C VAL A 62 -6.64 -1.61 4.19
N SER A 63 -7.36 -1.73 5.30
CA SER A 63 -7.11 -2.79 6.28
C SER A 63 -7.39 -4.19 5.72
N ASP A 64 -8.45 -4.32 4.90
CA ASP A 64 -8.83 -5.57 4.26
C ASP A 64 -7.86 -5.94 3.14
N TYR A 65 -7.46 -4.98 2.31
CA TYR A 65 -6.44 -5.15 1.28
C TYR A 65 -5.11 -5.62 1.89
N MET A 66 -4.63 -4.94 2.93
CA MET A 66 -3.36 -5.28 3.57
C MET A 66 -3.37 -6.71 4.10
N LYS A 67 -4.46 -7.13 4.75
CA LYS A 67 -4.61 -8.51 5.27
C LYS A 67 -4.71 -9.54 4.15
N SER A 68 -5.52 -9.28 3.12
CA SER A 68 -5.74 -10.22 2.01
C SER A 68 -4.49 -10.42 1.15
N HIS A 69 -3.60 -9.42 1.10
CA HIS A 69 -2.32 -9.47 0.41
C HIS A 69 -1.13 -9.84 1.31
N GLY A 70 -1.41 -10.24 2.56
CA GLY A 70 -0.41 -10.81 3.47
C GLY A 70 0.57 -9.81 4.07
N TYR A 71 0.22 -8.52 4.08
CA TYR A 71 0.97 -7.51 4.85
C TYR A 71 0.74 -7.71 6.35
N VAL A 72 1.79 -7.44 7.13
CA VAL A 72 1.77 -7.65 8.58
C VAL A 72 1.91 -6.35 9.33
N ILE A 73 1.24 -6.26 10.47
CA ILE A 73 1.42 -5.17 11.43
C ILE A 73 2.74 -5.43 12.19
N ALA A 74 3.53 -4.38 12.33
CA ALA A 74 4.79 -4.39 13.07
C ALA A 74 4.78 -3.30 14.15
N THR A 75 5.32 -3.64 15.32
CA THR A 75 5.60 -2.68 16.39
C THR A 75 6.93 -1.99 16.11
N GLN A 76 6.92 -0.66 16.14
CA GLN A 76 8.10 0.19 15.97
C GLN A 76 8.82 0.38 17.32
N PRO A 77 10.10 0.83 17.32
CA PRO A 77 10.86 1.01 18.56
C PRO A 77 10.25 2.01 19.56
N ASP A 78 9.43 2.95 19.08
CA ASP A 78 8.70 3.91 19.90
C ASP A 78 7.38 3.37 20.48
N GLY A 79 7.06 2.10 20.22
CA GLY A 79 5.85 1.42 20.67
C GLY A 79 4.62 1.63 19.78
N SER A 80 4.72 2.46 18.73
CA SER A 80 3.65 2.62 17.74
C SER A 80 3.54 1.39 16.82
N VAL A 81 2.43 1.26 16.11
CA VAL A 81 2.19 0.17 15.16
C VAL A 81 1.94 0.69 13.75
N ALA A 82 2.47 -0.01 12.76
CA ALA A 82 2.33 0.31 11.35
C ALA A 82 2.43 -0.96 10.50
N TRP A 83 2.05 -0.89 9.24
CA TRP A 83 2.28 -1.96 8.27
C TRP A 83 3.75 -2.05 7.91
N ALA A 84 4.31 -3.26 7.92
CA ALA A 84 5.63 -3.51 7.35
C ALA A 84 5.50 -3.65 5.83
N ILE A 85 6.15 -2.75 5.09
CA ILE A 85 6.11 -2.69 3.63
C ILE A 85 7.55 -2.67 3.12
N TRP A 86 7.84 -3.44 2.09
CA TRP A 86 9.11 -3.36 1.36
C TRP A 86 8.87 -2.55 0.09
N GLU A 87 9.60 -1.46 -0.08
CA GLU A 87 9.42 -0.53 -1.20
C GLU A 87 10.61 -0.55 -2.15
N ARG A 88 10.33 -0.48 -3.45
CA ARG A 88 11.35 -0.42 -4.50
C ARG A 88 12.25 0.81 -4.32
N VAL A 89 13.56 0.60 -4.31
CA VAL A 89 14.55 1.67 -4.25
C VAL A 89 14.74 2.26 -5.64
N HIS A 90 14.70 3.59 -5.74
CA HIS A 90 14.99 4.31 -6.98
C HIS A 90 16.42 4.87 -6.92
N ILE A 91 17.23 4.59 -7.94
CA ILE A 91 18.52 5.26 -8.12
C ILE A 91 18.23 6.60 -8.79
N ILE A 92 18.40 7.70 -8.07
CA ILE A 92 18.42 9.03 -8.68
C ILE A 92 19.73 9.11 -9.48
N LYS A 93 19.61 9.21 -10.81
CA LYS A 93 20.74 9.48 -11.71
C LYS A 93 20.97 10.98 -11.84
#